data_AF-L0L3X2-F1
#
_entry.id   AF-L0L3X2-F1
#
_cell.length_a   1.000
_cell.length_b   1.000
_cell.length_c   1.000
_cell.angle_alpha   90.00
_cell.angle_beta   90.00
_cell.angle_gamma   90.00
#
_symmetry.space_group_name_H-M   'P 1'
#
loop_
_entity.id
_entity.type
_entity.pdbx_description
1 polymer ?
#
loop_
_entity_poly.entity_id
_entity_poly.type
_entity_poly.pdbx_seq_one_letter_code
_entity_poly.pdbx_strand_id
1 'polypeptide(L)' 'MDKFGRPFLGATVKPKLGLSGKNYGRVVYEGLKGGLDFLKDDENINSQPFMRWK' A
#
# COMPACT_ATOMS: atom_id res chain seq x y z
N MET A 1 -2.73 -8.58 13.99
CA MET A 1 -1.28 -8.33 13.87
C MET A 1 -0.66 -8.67 15.21
N ASP A 2 -0.22 -9.90 15.38
CA ASP A 2 0.26 -10.42 16.66
C ASP A 2 1.77 -10.18 16.81
N LYS A 3 2.17 -8.91 16.71
CA LYS A 3 3.57 -8.48 16.89
C LYS A 3 3.68 -7.63 18.14
N PHE A 4 4.58 -8.04 19.03
CA PHE A 4 4.85 -7.40 20.31
C PHE A 4 6.35 -7.14 20.44
N GLY A 5 6.74 -6.19 21.30
CA GLY A 5 8.16 -5.91 21.60
C GLY A 5 8.94 -5.16 20.52
N ARG A 6 8.28 -4.70 19.43
CA ARG A 6 8.86 -3.76 18.46
C ARG A 6 7.79 -2.82 17.88
N PRO A 7 8.15 -1.62 17.41
CA PRO A 7 7.23 -0.75 16.68
C PRO A 7 6.74 -1.42 15.39
N PHE A 8 5.54 -1.03 14.95
CA PHE A 8 5.06 -1.38 13.61
C PHE A 8 5.72 -0.50 12.56
N LEU A 9 6.11 -1.10 11.45
CA LEU A 9 6.68 -0.42 10.30
C LEU A 9 5.64 -0.39 9.18
N GLY A 10 5.30 0.80 8.71
CA GLY A 10 4.38 0.96 7.59
C GLY A 10 4.82 2.05 6.61
N ALA A 11 4.25 2.01 5.41
CA ALA A 11 4.55 2.98 4.36
C ALA A 11 3.29 3.37 3.57
N THR A 12 3.32 4.56 2.97
CA THR A 12 2.32 4.99 1.99
C THR A 12 2.75 4.52 0.60
N VAL A 13 1.85 3.93 -0.17
CA VAL A 13 2.15 3.48 -1.54
C VAL A 13 2.52 4.66 -2.44
N LYS A 14 3.54 4.48 -3.28
CA LYS A 14 4.00 5.47 -4.27
C LYS A 14 4.13 4.82 -5.66
N PRO A 15 4.01 5.60 -6.76
CA PRO A 15 3.71 7.04 -6.81
C PRO A 15 2.32 7.39 -6.27
N LYS A 16 2.12 8.66 -5.91
CA LYS A 16 0.92 9.16 -5.22
C LYS A 16 -0.39 8.81 -5.93
N LEU A 17 -0.42 8.91 -7.25
CA LEU A 17 -1.56 8.61 -8.13
C LEU A 17 -1.06 7.96 -9.42
N GLY A 18 -1.97 7.33 -10.17
CA GLY A 18 -1.70 6.84 -11.52
C GLY A 18 -1.22 5.39 -11.62
N LEU A 19 -1.11 4.66 -10.50
CA LEU A 19 -0.93 3.22 -10.54
C LEU A 19 -2.22 2.52 -10.98
N SER A 20 -2.11 1.56 -11.89
CA SER A 20 -3.18 0.60 -12.12
C SER A 20 -3.34 -0.32 -10.91
N GLY A 21 -4.53 -0.89 -10.69
CA GLY A 21 -4.78 -1.82 -9.58
C GLY A 21 -3.79 -3.00 -9.54
N LYS A 22 -3.36 -3.51 -10.70
CA LYS A 22 -2.35 -4.57 -10.80
C LYS A 22 -0.98 -4.12 -10.27
N ASN A 23 -0.54 -2.92 -10.66
CA ASN A 23 0.76 -2.40 -10.22
C ASN A 23 0.70 -1.98 -8.74
N TYR A 24 -0.42 -1.44 -8.30
CA TYR A 24 -0.68 -1.16 -6.88
C TYR A 24 -0.52 -2.43 -6.04
N GLY A 25 -1.18 -3.51 -6.45
CA GLY A 25 -1.07 -4.82 -5.78
C GLY A 25 0.37 -5.35 -5.74
N ARG A 26 1.15 -5.12 -6.80
CA ARG A 26 2.58 -5.49 -6.81
C ARG A 26 3.39 -4.69 -5.78
N VAL A 27 3.18 -3.38 -5.67
CA VAL A 27 3.87 -2.55 -4.67
C VAL A 27 3.50 -2.98 -3.25
N VAL A 28 2.23 -3.25 -2.99
CA VAL A 28 1.77 -3.77 -1.69
C VAL A 28 2.42 -5.12 -1.39
N TYR A 29 2.42 -6.06 -2.35
CA TYR A 29 3.01 -7.38 -2.18
C TYR A 29 4.50 -7.31 -1.85
N GLU A 30 5.29 -6.57 -2.65
CA GLU A 30 6.73 -6.44 -2.43
C GLU A 30 7.03 -5.71 -1.11
N GLY A 31 6.24 -4.69 -0.73
CA GLY A 31 6.41 -3.99 0.54
C GLY A 31 6.19 -4.91 1.75
N LEU A 32 5.12 -5.71 1.74
CA LEU A 32 4.83 -6.67 2.80
C LEU A 32 5.88 -7.78 2.86
N LYS A 33 6.27 -8.31 1.69
CA LYS A 33 7.34 -9.31 1.59
C LYS A 33 8.70 -8.76 2.07
N GLY A 34 8.95 -7.47 1.85
CA GLY A 34 10.14 -6.76 2.31
C GLY A 34 10.16 -6.44 3.80
N GLY A 35 9.13 -6.80 4.56
CA GLY A 35 9.10 -6.67 6.02
C GLY A 35 8.31 -5.48 6.56
N LEU A 36 7.60 -4.73 5.69
CA LEU A 36 6.58 -3.80 6.18
C LEU A 36 5.44 -4.59 6.82
N ASP A 37 4.95 -4.08 7.94
CA ASP A 37 3.79 -4.67 8.60
C ASP A 37 2.52 -4.31 7.85
N PHE A 38 2.38 -3.06 7.41
CA PHE A 38 1.26 -2.61 6.58
C PHE A 38 1.68 -1.57 5.55
N LEU A 39 0.87 -1.42 4.52
CA LEU A 39 0.91 -0.27 3.63
C LEU A 39 -0.45 0.42 3.68
N LYS A 40 -0.45 1.74 3.48
CA LYS A 40 -1.66 2.53 3.36
C LYS A 40 -1.73 3.21 2.00
N ASP A 41 -2.96 3.46 1.58
CA ASP A 41 -3.27 4.36 0.49
C ASP A 41 -2.77 5.78 0.85
N ASP A 42 -2.42 6.53 -0.19
CA ASP A 42 -2.15 7.95 -0.06
C ASP A 42 -3.48 8.72 0.15
N GLU A 43 -3.45 9.85 0.87
CA GLU A 43 -4.66 10.61 1.23
C GLU A 43 -5.52 11.07 0.04
N ASN A 44 -4.92 11.13 -1.15
CA ASN A 44 -5.61 11.53 -2.38
C ASN A 44 -6.15 10.34 -3.19
N ILE A 45 -5.93 9.10 -2.78
CA ILE A 45 -6.47 7.90 -3.44
C ILE A 45 -7.95 7.76 -3.09
N ASN A 46 -8.80 7.62 -4.11
CA ASN A 46 -10.22 7.35 -3.95
C ASN A 46 -10.70 6.33 -5.00
N SER A 47 -11.59 6.71 -5.91
CA SER A 47 -12.06 5.89 -7.03
C SER A 47 -11.84 6.64 -8.34
N GLN A 48 -10.61 6.61 -8.84
CA GLN A 48 -10.20 7.31 -10.05
C GLN A 48 -10.18 6.38 -11.28
N PRO A 49 -10.10 6.91 -12.53
CA PRO A 49 -10.11 6.08 -13.74
C PRO A 49 -8.99 5.03 -13.82
N PHE A 50 -7.83 5.28 -13.22
CA PHE A 50 -6.70 4.35 -13.22
C PHE A 50 -6.85 3.22 -12.19
N MET A 51 -7.66 3.42 -11.14
CA MET A 51 -7.88 2.45 -10.07
C MET A 51 -9.23 2.73 -9.40
N ARG A 52 -10.19 1.82 -9.63
CA ARG A 52 -11.46 1.82 -8.92
C ARG A 52 -11.29 1.05 -7.61
N TRP A 53 -12.05 1.45 -6.59
CA TRP A 53 -11.96 0.86 -5.26
C TRP A 53 -12.52 -0.58 -5.17
N LYS A 54 -13.33 -0.98 -6.16
CA LYS A 54 -13.84 -2.35 -6.33
C LYS A 54 -13.09 -3.05 -7.45
#